data_AF-A0A117ITZ4-F1
#
_entry.id   AF-A0A117ITZ4-F1
#
_cell.length_a   1.000
_cell.length_b   1.000
_cell.length_c   1.000
_cell.angle_alpha   90.00
_cell.angle_beta   90.00
_cell.angle_gamma   90.00
#
_symmetry.space_group_name_H-M   'P 1'
#
loop_
_entity.id
_entity.type
_entity.pdbx_description
1 polymer ?
#
loop_
_entity_poly.entity_id
_entity_poly.type
_entity_poly.pdbx_seq_one_letter_code
_entity_poly.pdbx_strand_id
1 'polypeptide(L)'
;MRHHRRSERDARRCCTEHVALDAFDAAAAPWREALKDLDEDVLAEAAAEARAFGPGPAAAVDELGRGLLGQLADWQQTIGELGRALTTATERRPLPGWSTDAGRTEDIGWRQARTTLLEAVAHHHHAHLLPAIVEPGGELELPATRNGRFRGAVIPEGCAVSDAGRRRCGGRRPVR
;
A
#
# COMPACT_ATOMS: atom_id res chain seq x y z
N MET A 1 -37.99 29.04 -27.93
CA MET A 1 -37.04 29.59 -26.92
C MET A 1 -36.56 28.59 -25.85
N ARG A 2 -37.40 27.73 -25.26
CA ARG A 2 -36.95 26.83 -24.16
C ARG A 2 -35.95 25.73 -24.57
N HIS A 3 -36.05 25.20 -25.80
CA HIS A 3 -35.13 24.15 -26.29
C HIS A 3 -33.69 24.65 -26.51
N HIS A 4 -33.52 25.88 -27.01
CA HIS A 4 -32.20 26.47 -27.26
C HIS A 4 -31.41 26.67 -25.96
N ARG A 5 -32.03 27.24 -24.92
CA ARG A 5 -31.40 27.41 -23.59
C ARG A 5 -31.07 26.09 -22.88
N ARG A 6 -31.71 24.98 -23.26
CA ARG A 6 -31.39 23.65 -22.72
C ARG A 6 -30.12 23.10 -23.39
N SER A 7 -30.07 23.15 -24.71
CA SER A 7 -28.90 22.74 -25.50
C SER A 7 -27.63 23.52 -25.14
N GLU A 8 -27.71 24.84 -24.91
CA GLU A 8 -26.55 25.63 -24.51
C GLU A 8 -26.03 25.27 -23.12
N ARG A 9 -26.92 24.91 -22.18
CA ARG A 9 -26.52 24.48 -20.83
C ARG A 9 -25.86 23.11 -20.85
N ASP A 10 -26.40 22.19 -21.66
CA ASP A 10 -25.85 20.85 -21.82
C ASP A 10 -24.45 20.91 -22.47
N ALA A 11 -24.25 21.79 -23.46
CA ALA A 11 -22.94 21.99 -24.11
C ALA A 11 -21.90 22.60 -23.16
N ARG A 12 -22.25 23.65 -22.40
CA ARG A 12 -21.33 24.27 -21.41
C ARG A 12 -20.90 23.28 -20.32
N ARG A 13 -21.82 22.41 -19.91
CA ARG A 13 -21.53 21.36 -18.94
C ARG A 13 -20.50 20.37 -19.46
N CYS A 14 -20.73 19.85 -20.66
CA CYS A 14 -19.79 18.93 -21.33
C CYS A 14 -18.38 19.54 -21.40
N CYS A 15 -18.25 20.81 -21.81
CA CYS A 15 -16.96 21.50 -21.82
C CYS A 15 -16.33 21.63 -20.43
N THR A 16 -17.12 21.89 -19.39
CA THR A 16 -16.61 22.06 -18.01
C THR A 16 -16.12 20.73 -17.43
N GLU A 17 -16.83 19.64 -17.71
CA GLU A 17 -16.44 18.28 -17.30
C GLU A 17 -15.11 17.88 -17.95
N HIS A 18 -14.96 18.08 -19.26
CA HIS A 18 -13.71 17.79 -19.98
C HIS A 18 -12.52 18.59 -19.45
N VAL A 19 -12.68 19.89 -19.21
CA VAL A 19 -11.61 20.73 -18.65
C VAL A 19 -11.16 20.25 -17.26
N ALA A 20 -12.10 19.81 -16.42
CA ALA A 20 -11.76 19.30 -15.09
C ALA A 20 -10.93 18.00 -15.15
N LEU A 21 -11.19 17.15 -16.15
CA LEU A 21 -10.44 15.90 -16.34
C LEU A 21 -9.08 16.13 -16.95
N ASP A 22 -8.97 16.98 -17.97
CA ASP A 22 -7.69 17.32 -18.57
C ASP A 22 -6.74 17.91 -17.51
N ALA A 23 -7.27 18.76 -16.63
CA ALA A 23 -6.51 19.31 -15.51
C ALA A 23 -6.08 18.23 -14.51
N PHE A 24 -6.97 17.28 -14.18
CA PHE A 24 -6.63 16.17 -13.32
C PHE A 24 -5.58 15.25 -13.95
N ASP A 25 -5.70 14.91 -15.23
CA ASP A 25 -4.76 14.04 -15.92
C ASP A 25 -3.37 14.65 -15.98
N ALA A 26 -3.28 15.96 -16.21
CA ALA A 26 -2.02 16.69 -16.14
C ALA A 26 -1.42 16.68 -14.71
N ALA A 27 -2.26 16.84 -13.68
CA ALA A 27 -1.82 16.80 -12.28
C ALA A 27 -1.41 15.39 -11.83
N ALA A 28 -2.08 14.35 -12.32
CA ALA A 28 -1.87 12.97 -11.91
C ALA A 28 -0.71 12.29 -12.63
N ALA A 29 -0.33 12.75 -13.83
CA ALA A 29 0.79 12.23 -14.61
C ALA A 29 2.08 12.00 -13.80
N PRO A 30 2.61 12.98 -13.02
CA PRO A 30 3.83 12.77 -12.25
C PRO A 30 3.71 11.66 -11.20
N TRP A 31 2.57 11.52 -10.53
CA TRP A 31 2.38 10.45 -9.53
C TRP A 31 2.22 9.09 -10.18
N ARG A 32 1.49 9.01 -11.31
CA ARG A 32 1.34 7.78 -12.06
C ARG A 32 2.71 7.27 -12.53
N GLU A 33 3.57 8.14 -13.05
CA GLU A 33 4.93 7.76 -13.43
C GLU A 33 5.79 7.39 -12.21
N ALA A 34 5.80 8.22 -11.16
CA ALA A 34 6.62 7.98 -9.96
C ALA A 34 6.26 6.69 -9.20
N LEU A 35 5.00 6.24 -9.28
CA LEU A 35 4.48 5.11 -8.50
C LEU A 35 4.24 3.85 -9.34
N LYS A 36 4.34 3.93 -10.67
CA LYS A 36 4.11 2.80 -11.58
C LYS A 36 5.12 1.68 -11.37
N ASP A 37 6.37 2.04 -11.15
CA ASP A 37 7.49 1.12 -10.97
C ASP A 37 7.92 1.05 -9.49
N LEU A 38 7.08 1.49 -8.55
CA LEU A 38 7.39 1.42 -7.13
C LEU A 38 7.31 -0.05 -6.67
N ASP A 39 8.43 -0.55 -6.17
CA ASP A 39 8.54 -1.86 -5.55
C ASP A 39 9.64 -1.87 -4.46
N GLU A 40 10.03 -3.06 -4.00
CA GLU A 40 11.11 -3.23 -3.02
C GLU A 40 12.48 -2.80 -3.57
N ASP A 41 12.73 -3.00 -4.86
CA ASP A 41 14.02 -2.72 -5.50
C ASP A 41 14.32 -1.23 -5.45
N VAL A 42 13.31 -0.37 -5.63
CA VAL A 42 13.44 1.08 -5.49
C VAL A 42 13.92 1.49 -4.08
N LEU A 43 13.39 0.86 -3.02
CA LEU A 43 13.84 1.14 -1.65
C LEU A 43 15.24 0.56 -1.38
N ALA A 44 15.55 -0.61 -1.94
CA ALA A 44 16.86 -1.24 -1.83
C ALA A 44 17.94 -0.41 -2.54
N GLU A 45 17.63 0.15 -3.71
CA GLU A 45 18.50 1.05 -4.47
C GLU A 45 18.78 2.33 -3.68
N ALA A 46 17.76 3.00 -3.15
CA ALA A 46 17.93 4.19 -2.31
C ALA A 46 18.82 3.91 -1.08
N ALA A 47 18.67 2.74 -0.44
CA ALA A 47 19.55 2.33 0.64
C ALA A 47 20.99 2.06 0.17
N ALA A 48 21.18 1.46 -1.01
CA ALA A 48 22.50 1.21 -1.58
C ALA A 48 23.22 2.52 -1.95
N GLU A 49 22.52 3.47 -2.57
CA GLU A 49 23.06 4.79 -2.88
C GLU A 49 23.45 5.56 -1.62
N ALA A 50 22.60 5.54 -0.59
CA ALA A 50 22.88 6.18 0.69
C ALA A 50 24.12 5.57 1.39
N ARG A 51 24.31 4.25 1.31
CA ARG A 51 25.55 3.60 1.78
C ARG A 51 26.78 4.10 1.04
N ALA A 52 26.66 4.42 -0.25
CA ALA A 52 27.76 4.87 -1.07
C ALA A 52 28.06 6.37 -0.92
N PHE A 53 27.06 7.21 -0.66
CA PHE A 53 27.18 8.67 -0.81
C PHE A 53 26.51 9.55 0.25
N GLY A 54 25.83 8.99 1.28
CA GLY A 54 24.90 9.78 2.11
C GLY A 54 24.77 9.36 3.59
N PRO A 55 23.75 9.87 4.31
CA PRO A 55 23.44 9.44 5.67
C PRO A 55 23.08 7.95 5.70
N GLY A 56 23.12 7.35 6.88
CA GLY A 56 22.94 5.90 7.02
C GLY A 56 21.69 5.37 6.27
N PRO A 57 21.77 4.20 5.61
CA PRO A 57 20.76 3.68 4.68
C PRO A 57 19.31 3.73 5.18
N ALA A 58 19.08 3.50 6.48
CA ALA A 58 17.74 3.57 7.07
C ALA A 58 17.12 4.97 6.97
N ALA A 59 17.91 6.03 7.22
CA ALA A 59 17.42 7.41 7.14
C ALA A 59 17.03 7.82 5.72
N ALA A 60 17.77 7.34 4.71
CA ALA A 60 17.47 7.59 3.31
C ALA A 60 16.17 6.90 2.87
N VAL A 61 15.94 5.66 3.30
CA VAL A 61 14.69 4.94 3.02
C VAL A 61 13.50 5.58 3.75
N ASP A 62 13.68 6.01 4.99
CA ASP A 62 12.64 6.74 5.75
C ASP A 62 12.30 8.10 5.10
N GLU A 63 13.28 8.79 4.54
CA GLU A 63 13.07 10.04 3.80
C GLU A 63 12.32 9.79 2.49
N LEU A 64 12.77 8.83 1.68
CA LEU A 64 12.10 8.43 0.45
C LEU A 64 10.66 7.99 0.72
N GLY A 65 10.46 7.11 1.71
CA GLY A 65 9.13 6.62 2.11
C GLY A 65 8.19 7.76 2.53
N ARG A 66 8.69 8.74 3.30
CA ARG A 66 7.90 9.94 3.65
C ARG A 66 7.53 10.78 2.43
N GLY A 67 8.47 10.97 1.49
CA GLY A 67 8.21 11.67 0.23
C GLY A 67 7.12 11.00 -0.60
N LEU A 68 7.20 9.67 -0.78
CA LEU A 68 6.21 8.89 -1.53
C LEU A 68 4.83 8.87 -0.84
N LEU A 69 4.78 8.78 0.49
CA LEU A 69 3.53 8.91 1.25
C LEU A 69 2.89 10.30 1.09
N GLY A 70 3.70 11.35 1.02
CA GLY A 70 3.24 12.71 0.72
C GLY A 70 2.59 12.78 -0.66
N GLN A 71 3.25 12.26 -1.69
CA GLN A 71 2.71 12.20 -3.05
C GLN A 71 1.40 11.41 -3.14
N LEU A 72 1.29 10.29 -2.43
CA LEU A 72 0.04 9.52 -2.33
C LEU A 72 -1.09 10.31 -1.66
N ALA A 73 -0.78 11.15 -0.68
CA ALA A 73 -1.77 12.02 -0.04
C ALA A 73 -2.26 13.11 -1.02
N ASP A 74 -1.34 13.73 -1.77
CA ASP A 74 -1.66 14.73 -2.79
C ASP A 74 -2.51 14.13 -3.90
N TRP A 75 -2.19 12.91 -4.37
CA TRP A 75 -2.99 12.20 -5.35
C TRP A 75 -4.40 11.92 -4.83
N GLN A 76 -4.54 11.43 -3.59
CA GLN A 76 -5.85 11.20 -2.98
C GLN A 76 -6.67 12.49 -2.85
N GLN A 77 -6.04 13.59 -2.44
CA GLN A 77 -6.68 14.89 -2.35
C GLN A 77 -7.20 15.33 -3.72
N THR A 78 -6.39 15.19 -4.76
CA THR A 78 -6.71 15.59 -6.14
C THR A 78 -7.86 14.77 -6.72
N ILE A 79 -7.91 13.45 -6.45
CA ILE A 79 -9.09 12.61 -6.77
C ILE A 79 -10.35 13.17 -6.08
N GLY A 80 -10.23 13.55 -4.82
CA GLY A 80 -11.33 14.17 -4.07
C GLY A 80 -11.78 15.52 -4.63
N GLU A 81 -10.85 16.35 -5.09
CA GLU A 81 -11.12 17.63 -5.76
C GLU A 81 -11.80 17.43 -7.11
N LEU A 82 -11.32 16.50 -7.93
CA LEU A 82 -11.97 16.11 -9.18
C LEU A 82 -13.41 15.67 -8.94
N GLY A 83 -13.66 14.80 -7.96
CA GLY A 83 -15.01 14.36 -7.61
C GLY A 83 -15.94 15.51 -7.23
N ARG A 84 -15.43 16.51 -6.49
CA ARG A 84 -16.17 17.74 -6.16
C ARG A 84 -16.44 18.61 -7.39
N ALA A 85 -15.44 18.79 -8.25
CA ALA A 85 -15.55 19.56 -9.48
C ALA A 85 -16.59 18.95 -10.43
N LEU A 86 -16.53 17.64 -10.66
CA LEU A 86 -17.48 16.92 -11.50
C LEU A 86 -18.91 16.97 -10.91
N THR A 87 -19.07 16.76 -9.60
CA THR A 87 -20.39 16.87 -8.94
C THR A 87 -20.98 18.27 -9.04
N THR A 88 -20.12 19.29 -9.02
CA THR A 88 -20.53 20.69 -9.20
C THR A 88 -20.93 20.96 -10.65
N ALA A 89 -20.14 20.50 -11.61
CA ALA A 89 -20.43 20.60 -13.05
C ALA A 89 -21.74 19.89 -13.41
N THR A 90 -22.05 18.76 -12.76
CA THR A 90 -23.32 18.05 -12.96
C THR A 90 -24.50 18.65 -12.19
N GLU A 91 -24.33 19.74 -11.45
CA GLU A 91 -25.37 20.34 -10.59
C GLU A 91 -26.03 19.29 -9.67
N ARG A 92 -25.21 18.39 -9.08
CA ARG A 92 -25.66 17.28 -8.21
C ARG A 92 -26.56 16.24 -8.90
N ARG A 93 -26.61 16.22 -10.23
CA ARG A 93 -27.17 15.09 -10.96
C ARG A 93 -26.19 13.91 -10.92
N PRO A 94 -26.68 12.67 -11.13
CA PRO A 94 -25.79 11.54 -11.29
C PRO A 94 -24.69 11.84 -12.31
N LEU A 95 -23.47 11.52 -11.94
CA LEU A 95 -22.33 11.61 -12.84
C LEU A 95 -22.54 10.66 -14.03
N PRO A 96 -22.08 11.03 -15.24
CA PRO A 96 -22.09 10.10 -16.35
C PRO A 96 -21.19 8.90 -16.04
N GLY A 97 -21.56 7.72 -16.55
CA GLY A 97 -20.90 6.45 -16.20
C GLY A 97 -19.39 6.46 -16.42
N TRP A 98 -18.95 6.99 -17.57
CA TRP A 98 -17.53 7.10 -17.91
C TRP A 98 -16.70 7.87 -16.86
N SER A 99 -17.27 8.92 -16.23
CA SER A 99 -16.57 9.71 -15.21
C SER A 99 -16.49 8.98 -13.87
N THR A 100 -17.51 8.18 -13.57
CA THR A 100 -17.52 7.31 -12.39
C THR A 100 -16.49 6.19 -12.54
N ASP A 101 -16.37 5.64 -13.75
CA ASP A 101 -15.39 4.60 -14.05
C ASP A 101 -13.96 5.16 -14.03
N ALA A 102 -13.73 6.35 -14.57
CA ALA A 102 -12.44 7.04 -14.46
C ALA A 102 -12.03 7.24 -12.99
N GLY A 103 -12.92 7.79 -12.16
CA GLY A 103 -12.65 7.97 -10.73
C GLY A 103 -12.39 6.64 -9.99
N ARG A 104 -13.07 5.56 -10.37
CA ARG A 104 -12.83 4.22 -9.81
C ARG A 104 -11.46 3.69 -10.20
N THR A 105 -11.05 3.85 -11.46
CA THR A 105 -9.72 3.44 -11.94
C THR A 105 -8.62 4.13 -11.15
N GLU A 106 -8.76 5.44 -10.91
CA GLU A 106 -7.79 6.21 -10.13
C GLU A 106 -7.75 5.79 -8.65
N ASP A 107 -8.90 5.58 -8.02
CA ASP A 107 -8.95 5.08 -6.63
C ASP A 107 -8.32 3.68 -6.51
N ILE A 108 -8.51 2.80 -7.50
CA ILE A 108 -7.84 1.49 -7.53
C ILE A 108 -6.33 1.66 -7.66
N GLY A 109 -5.86 2.48 -8.60
CA GLY A 109 -4.43 2.74 -8.81
C GLY A 109 -3.78 3.32 -7.56
N TRP A 110 -4.41 4.31 -6.93
CA TRP A 110 -3.95 4.89 -5.68
C TRP A 110 -3.85 3.84 -4.55
N ARG A 111 -4.86 2.98 -4.38
CA ARG A 111 -4.85 1.91 -3.35
C ARG A 111 -3.75 0.89 -3.60
N GLN A 112 -3.52 0.52 -4.87
CA GLN A 112 -2.46 -0.40 -5.25
C GLN A 112 -1.10 0.20 -4.92
N ALA A 113 -0.80 1.41 -5.39
CA ALA A 113 0.45 2.10 -5.10
C ALA A 113 0.71 2.25 -3.59
N ARG A 114 -0.32 2.62 -2.83
CA ARG A 114 -0.24 2.71 -1.36
C ARG A 114 0.06 1.36 -0.71
N THR A 115 -0.53 0.28 -1.21
CA THR A 115 -0.31 -1.06 -0.66
C THR A 115 1.12 -1.51 -0.94
N THR A 116 1.58 -1.36 -2.18
CA THR A 116 2.95 -1.70 -2.58
C THR A 116 3.98 -0.93 -1.77
N LEU A 117 3.78 0.38 -1.54
CA LEU A 117 4.70 1.17 -0.70
C LEU A 117 4.78 0.63 0.73
N LEU A 118 3.64 0.33 1.35
CA LEU A 118 3.60 -0.19 2.72
C LEU A 118 4.24 -1.57 2.83
N GLU A 119 4.03 -2.42 1.83
CA GLU A 119 4.65 -3.74 1.74
C GLU A 119 6.16 -3.63 1.56
N ALA A 120 6.64 -2.76 0.66
CA ALA A 120 8.07 -2.54 0.44
C ALA A 120 8.77 -2.01 1.70
N VAL A 121 8.17 -1.03 2.37
CA VAL A 121 8.70 -0.48 3.65
C VAL A 121 8.75 -1.56 4.72
N ALA A 122 7.69 -2.35 4.87
CA ALA A 122 7.65 -3.45 5.84
C ALA A 122 8.73 -4.50 5.56
N HIS A 123 8.85 -4.96 4.30
CA HIS A 123 9.89 -5.91 3.90
C HIS A 123 11.28 -5.37 4.18
N HIS A 124 11.56 -4.12 3.83
CA HIS A 124 12.85 -3.49 4.08
C HIS A 124 13.22 -3.51 5.57
N HIS A 125 12.32 -3.04 6.45
CA HIS A 125 12.60 -3.02 7.88
C HIS A 125 12.75 -4.43 8.48
N HIS A 126 11.98 -5.41 8.00
CA HIS A 126 12.08 -6.79 8.49
C HIS A 126 13.31 -7.53 7.93
N ALA A 127 13.72 -7.25 6.70
CA ALA A 127 14.93 -7.80 6.08
C ALA A 127 16.20 -7.37 6.84
N HIS A 128 16.24 -6.14 7.37
CA HIS A 128 17.34 -5.67 8.23
C HIS A 128 17.38 -6.32 9.61
N LEU A 129 16.32 -7.00 10.04
CA LEU A 129 16.28 -7.76 11.30
C LEU A 129 16.71 -9.22 11.15
N LEU A 130 16.78 -9.73 9.91
CA LEU A 130 17.22 -11.10 9.59
C LEU A 130 18.74 -11.37 9.53
N PRO A 131 19.70 -10.41 9.51
CA PRO A 131 21.12 -10.75 9.49
C PRO A 131 21.65 -11.37 10.79
N ALA A 132 20.80 -11.59 11.81
CA ALA A 132 21.21 -12.18 13.09
C ALA A 132 20.97 -13.70 13.22
N ILE A 133 20.45 -14.40 12.18
CA ILE A 133 20.07 -15.83 12.30
C ILE A 133 20.85 -16.77 11.37
N VAL A 134 21.73 -16.27 10.51
CA VAL A 134 22.61 -17.17 9.71
C VAL A 134 24.07 -16.83 9.98
N GLU A 135 24.59 -17.40 11.06
CA GLU A 135 25.99 -17.82 11.12
C GLU A 135 26.07 -19.20 10.43
N PRO A 136 26.69 -19.34 9.24
CA PRO A 136 27.02 -20.64 8.68
C PRO A 136 28.46 -20.98 9.11
N GLY A 137 28.66 -21.44 10.35
CA GLY A 137 30.02 -21.82 10.77
C GLY A 137 30.28 -21.88 12.27
N GLY A 138 29.40 -22.54 13.03
CA GLY A 138 29.69 -22.90 14.41
C GLY A 138 29.60 -24.40 14.59
N GLU A 139 30.65 -25.12 14.19
CA GLU A 139 30.82 -26.52 14.54
C GLU A 139 30.79 -26.62 16.07
N LEU A 140 29.72 -27.18 16.62
CA LEU A 140 29.60 -27.50 18.03
C LEU A 140 30.62 -28.59 18.34
N GLU A 141 31.85 -28.21 18.69
CA GLU A 141 32.75 -29.08 19.42
C GLU A 141 32.08 -29.43 20.75
N LEU A 142 31.48 -30.61 20.77
CA LEU A 142 31.03 -31.29 21.98
C LEU A 142 32.25 -31.50 22.89
N PRO A 143 32.26 -30.99 24.15
CA PRO A 143 33.29 -31.39 25.09
C PRO A 143 33.13 -32.88 25.37
N ALA A 144 34.17 -33.65 25.07
CA ALA A 144 34.25 -35.06 25.39
C ALA A 144 34.11 -35.27 26.91
N THR A 145 32.90 -35.58 27.37
CA THR A 145 32.68 -36.03 28.75
C THR A 145 33.08 -37.49 28.85
N ARG A 146 34.31 -37.69 29.31
CA ARG A 146 34.83 -38.94 29.84
C ARG A 146 33.97 -39.36 31.05
N ASN A 147 33.26 -40.47 30.87
CA ASN A 147 32.74 -41.40 31.89
C ASN A 147 31.72 -40.87 32.93
N GLY A 148 30.49 -41.39 32.86
CA GLY A 148 29.73 -41.69 34.08
C GLY A 148 28.20 -41.65 33.98
N ARG A 149 27.61 -42.85 33.84
CA ARG A 149 26.35 -43.26 34.48
C ARG A 149 25.02 -42.78 33.87
N PHE A 150 24.44 -43.67 33.07
CA PHE A 150 23.01 -43.75 32.78
C PHE A 150 22.16 -43.68 34.06
N ARG A 151 21.21 -42.74 34.12
CA ARG A 151 19.93 -42.91 34.82
C ARG A 151 18.82 -42.22 34.02
N GLY A 152 17.74 -42.98 33.86
CA GLY A 152 16.65 -42.77 32.92
C GLY A 152 15.99 -41.39 32.94
N ALA A 153 15.54 -40.99 31.75
CA ALA A 153 14.50 -40.00 31.57
C ALA A 153 13.36 -40.63 30.76
N VAL A 154 12.17 -40.46 31.30
CA VAL A 154 10.86 -40.95 30.88
C VAL A 154 10.41 -40.25 29.60
N ILE A 155 9.84 -41.01 28.66
CA ILE A 155 9.08 -40.51 27.51
C ILE A 155 7.64 -40.21 27.96
N PRO A 156 7.04 -39.11 27.48
CA PRO A 156 5.75 -39.23 26.78
C PRO A 156 5.81 -38.44 25.46
N GLU A 157 5.71 -39.10 24.31
CA GLU A 157 4.46 -39.43 23.59
C GLU A 157 3.60 -38.20 23.22
N GLY A 158 3.40 -38.01 21.91
CA GLY A 158 2.18 -37.41 21.40
C GLY A 158 2.34 -36.30 20.36
N CYS A 159 2.72 -36.64 19.12
CA CYS A 159 2.31 -35.87 17.94
C CYS A 159 0.80 -36.03 17.71
N ALA A 160 0.09 -34.94 17.41
CA ALA A 160 -0.95 -34.96 16.37
C ALA A 160 -1.25 -33.54 15.86
N VAL A 161 -1.14 -33.41 14.54
CA VAL A 161 -1.53 -32.29 13.68
C VAL A 161 -3.05 -32.39 13.42
N SER A 162 -3.76 -31.25 13.35
CA SER A 162 -4.68 -30.87 12.23
C SER A 162 -5.74 -29.86 12.66
N ASP A 163 -5.60 -28.64 12.14
CA ASP A 163 -6.51 -27.94 11.23
C ASP A 163 -7.97 -27.58 11.62
N ALA A 164 -8.44 -26.53 10.94
CA ALA A 164 -9.80 -26.01 10.79
C ALA A 164 -10.31 -24.95 11.79
N GLY A 165 -10.27 -23.70 11.32
CA GLY A 165 -11.56 -23.12 10.89
C GLY A 165 -12.28 -22.13 11.82
N ARG A 166 -12.15 -20.86 11.43
CA ARG A 166 -13.27 -19.90 11.26
C ARG A 166 -13.87 -19.22 12.51
N ARG A 167 -13.67 -17.90 12.51
CA ARG A 167 -14.36 -16.87 13.32
C ARG A 167 -15.89 -16.97 13.18
N ARG A 168 -16.63 -16.64 14.25
CA ARG A 168 -17.85 -15.81 14.20
C ARG A 168 -18.10 -15.13 15.55
N CYS A 169 -18.06 -13.81 15.54
CA CYS A 169 -18.65 -12.95 16.56
C CYS A 169 -20.18 -12.98 16.40
N GLY A 170 -20.91 -13.12 17.50
CA GLY A 170 -22.35 -13.02 17.54
C GLY A 170 -22.82 -12.63 18.94
N GLY A 171 -23.03 -11.34 19.18
CA GLY A 171 -23.71 -10.87 20.37
C GLY A 171 -25.23 -10.94 20.20
N ARG A 172 -25.96 -11.16 21.31
CA ARG A 172 -27.20 -10.45 21.66
C ARG A 172 -27.61 -10.75 23.10
N ARG A 173 -28.06 -9.67 23.76
CA ARG A 173 -28.53 -9.58 25.15
C ARG A 173 -29.86 -10.33 25.36
N PRO A 174 -30.15 -10.79 26.59
CA PRO A 174 -31.52 -11.08 27.00
C PRO A 174 -32.27 -9.80 27.37
N VAL A 175 -33.49 -9.66 26.85
CA VAL A 175 -34.50 -8.70 27.31
C VAL A 175 -35.31 -9.40 28.41
N ARG A 176 -35.57 -8.68 29.50
CA ARG A 176 -36.55 -9.07 30.53
C ARG A 176 -37.94 -8.65 30.10
#